data_AF-A0A9P1D3Z0-F1
#
_entry.id   AF-A0A9P1D3Z0-F1
#
_cell.length_a   1.000
_cell.length_b   1.000
_cell.length_c   1.000
_cell.angle_alpha   90.00
_cell.angle_beta   90.00
_cell.angle_gamma   90.00
#
_symmetry.space_group_name_H-M   'P 1'
#
loop_
_entity.id
_entity.type
_entity.pdbx_description
1 polymer ?
#
loop_
_entity_poly.entity_id
_entity_poly.type
_entity_poly.pdbx_seq_one_letter_code
_entity_poly.pdbx_strand_id
1 'polypeptide(L)'
;MASNGESDSSTEVITALTKQLGVDAAVVERIFRAGVCHAETMSKRRRVGEHPSDSRPNESKEEGSQATPAMFSEGISLEQLRIELAEFAKERDWDQFHAPRNLALALVGEVGELCECFQWKGEVEEGLPGWSEKHRTALKQEVADVFLYLIRLSHKCHIDLPKAALEKLAVNAAKYPAGLVRGSSRKYTEYTVPAG
;
A
#
# COMPACT_ATOMS: atom_id res chain seq x y z
N MET A 1 23.50 14.60 -33.73
CA MET A 1 22.08 14.69 -33.36
C MET A 1 21.79 13.50 -32.46
N ALA A 2 21.75 13.74 -31.15
CA ALA A 2 21.38 12.73 -30.17
C ALA A 2 19.86 12.79 -29.98
N SER A 3 19.15 11.68 -30.23
CA SER A 3 17.79 11.48 -29.75
C SER A 3 17.85 10.55 -28.54
N ASN A 4 17.48 11.14 -27.41
CA ASN A 4 17.23 10.56 -26.08
C ASN A 4 16.42 9.26 -26.18
N GLY A 5 16.60 8.23 -25.36
CA GLY A 5 16.96 8.28 -23.94
C GLY A 5 15.68 8.14 -23.11
N GLU A 6 14.93 7.06 -23.33
CA GLU A 6 13.70 6.74 -22.59
C GLU A 6 13.80 5.26 -22.18
N SER A 7 14.67 4.99 -21.22
CA SER A 7 14.68 3.71 -20.51
C SER A 7 13.45 3.67 -19.62
N ASP A 8 12.47 2.87 -20.02
CA ASP A 8 11.19 2.66 -19.36
C ASP A 8 11.38 2.29 -17.88
N SER A 9 10.89 3.15 -16.97
CA SER A 9 10.97 3.04 -15.50
C SER A 9 10.48 1.68 -14.98
N SER A 10 9.55 1.04 -15.70
CA SER A 10 9.07 -0.32 -15.44
C SER A 10 10.21 -1.35 -15.50
N THR A 11 11.17 -1.14 -16.41
CA THR A 11 12.33 -2.01 -16.64
C THR A 11 13.32 -1.94 -15.47
N GLU A 12 13.47 -0.78 -14.83
CA GLU A 12 14.38 -0.60 -13.69
C GLU A 12 13.83 -1.27 -12.43
N VAL A 13 12.52 -1.18 -12.18
CA VAL A 13 11.85 -1.86 -11.06
C VAL A 13 11.86 -3.38 -11.25
N ILE A 14 11.57 -3.87 -12.47
CA ILE A 14 11.67 -5.29 -12.81
C ILE A 14 13.11 -5.78 -12.61
N THR A 15 14.11 -5.00 -13.03
CA THR A 15 15.53 -5.37 -12.88
C THR A 15 15.98 -5.37 -11.42
N ALA A 16 15.54 -4.40 -10.62
CA ALA A 16 15.84 -4.31 -9.19
C ALA A 16 15.24 -5.51 -8.41
N LEU A 17 13.98 -5.86 -8.69
CA LEU A 17 13.30 -7.01 -8.08
C LEU A 17 13.91 -8.34 -8.53
N THR A 18 14.24 -8.47 -9.81
CA THR A 18 14.96 -9.65 -10.38
C THR A 18 16.29 -9.86 -9.65
N LYS A 19 17.06 -8.78 -9.45
CA LYS A 19 18.36 -8.81 -8.77
C LYS A 19 18.24 -9.12 -7.28
N GLN A 20 17.21 -8.63 -6.61
CA GLN A 20 17.02 -8.78 -5.17
C GLN A 20 16.40 -10.13 -4.79
N LEU A 21 15.61 -10.74 -5.69
CA LEU A 21 14.90 -12.00 -5.45
C LEU A 21 15.51 -13.21 -6.17
N GLY A 22 16.44 -13.00 -7.11
CA GLY A 22 17.14 -14.06 -7.84
C GLY A 22 16.25 -14.90 -8.76
N VAL A 23 15.14 -14.31 -9.24
CA VAL A 23 14.15 -14.96 -10.11
C VAL A 23 14.21 -14.36 -11.51
N ASP A 24 13.86 -15.15 -12.53
CA ASP A 24 13.91 -14.73 -13.93
C ASP A 24 12.99 -13.52 -14.22
N ALA A 25 13.50 -12.54 -15.00
CA ALA A 25 12.80 -11.30 -15.31
C ALA A 25 11.44 -11.51 -16.00
N ALA A 26 11.28 -12.59 -16.79
CA ALA A 26 10.00 -12.94 -17.41
C ALA A 26 8.98 -13.53 -16.41
N VAL A 27 9.44 -14.03 -15.27
CA VAL A 27 8.55 -14.41 -14.14
C VAL A 27 8.06 -13.16 -13.43
N VAL A 28 8.95 -12.19 -13.17
CA VAL A 28 8.61 -10.90 -12.54
C VAL A 28 7.65 -10.10 -13.43
N GLU A 29 7.93 -10.03 -14.74
CA GLU A 29 7.08 -9.32 -15.70
C GLU A 29 5.69 -9.97 -15.86
N ARG A 30 5.59 -11.30 -15.85
CA ARG A 30 4.27 -11.99 -15.86
C ARG A 30 3.47 -11.72 -14.59
N ILE A 31 4.12 -11.56 -13.46
CA ILE A 31 3.45 -11.34 -12.17
C ILE A 31 3.03 -9.87 -12.05
N PHE A 32 3.88 -8.95 -12.50
CA PHE A 32 3.53 -7.54 -12.67
C PHE A 32 2.35 -7.39 -13.64
N ARG A 33 2.39 -8.03 -14.81
CA ARG A 33 1.27 -8.01 -15.78
C ARG A 33 0.02 -8.74 -15.31
N ALA A 34 0.13 -9.81 -14.52
CA ALA A 34 -1.02 -10.51 -13.95
C ALA A 34 -1.70 -9.69 -12.84
N GLY A 35 -0.93 -8.97 -12.02
CA GLY A 35 -1.43 -8.00 -11.03
C GLY A 35 -2.10 -6.78 -11.69
N VAL A 36 -1.42 -6.17 -12.67
CA VAL A 36 -1.95 -5.04 -13.46
C VAL A 36 -3.20 -5.43 -14.25
N CYS A 37 -3.25 -6.63 -14.85
CA CYS A 37 -4.45 -7.11 -15.53
C CYS A 37 -5.61 -7.34 -14.55
N HIS A 38 -5.33 -7.66 -13.29
CA HIS A 38 -6.34 -7.80 -12.24
C HIS A 38 -6.90 -6.44 -11.77
N ALA A 39 -6.02 -5.48 -11.51
CA ALA A 39 -6.37 -4.10 -11.15
C ALA A 39 -7.14 -3.39 -12.27
N GLU A 40 -6.72 -3.57 -13.54
CA GLU A 40 -7.43 -3.01 -14.69
C GLU A 40 -8.82 -3.60 -14.91
N THR A 41 -9.03 -4.87 -14.56
CA THR A 41 -10.34 -5.54 -14.67
C THR A 41 -11.30 -5.05 -13.57
N MET A 42 -10.78 -4.65 -12.40
CA MET A 42 -11.55 -3.99 -11.34
C MET A 42 -11.92 -2.53 -11.70
N SER A 43 -11.06 -1.85 -12.46
CA SER A 43 -11.24 -0.43 -12.84
C SER A 43 -12.12 -0.22 -14.09
N LYS A 44 -12.06 -1.11 -15.10
CA LYS A 44 -12.81 -0.94 -16.38
C LYS A 44 -14.32 -1.21 -16.32
N ARG A 45 -14.84 -1.86 -15.28
CA ARG A 45 -16.30 -2.14 -15.15
C ARG A 45 -17.15 -1.01 -14.54
N ARG A 46 -16.54 0.10 -14.10
CA ARG A 46 -17.30 1.28 -13.60
C ARG A 46 -17.62 2.35 -14.66
N ARG A 47 -17.15 2.22 -15.91
CA ARG A 47 -17.32 3.22 -16.98
C ARG A 47 -18.46 2.93 -17.97
N VAL A 48 -19.57 2.34 -17.51
CA VAL A 48 -20.82 2.32 -18.28
C VAL A 48 -21.96 2.71 -17.35
N GLY A 49 -22.15 4.02 -17.19
CA GLY A 49 -23.27 4.59 -16.45
C GLY A 49 -22.95 5.95 -15.89
N GLU A 50 -22.95 6.99 -16.75
CA GLU A 50 -23.55 8.32 -16.48
C GLU A 50 -23.18 9.32 -17.58
N HIS A 51 -24.22 9.96 -18.14
CA HIS A 51 -24.17 11.13 -19.03
C HIS A 51 -24.69 12.35 -18.23
N PRO A 52 -24.45 13.60 -18.67
CA PRO A 52 -24.04 14.68 -17.80
C PRO A 52 -25.15 15.71 -17.58
N SER A 53 -25.13 16.40 -16.44
CA SER A 53 -25.78 17.70 -16.33
C SER A 53 -24.86 18.71 -15.67
N ASP A 54 -24.75 19.81 -16.39
CA ASP A 54 -23.81 20.92 -16.31
C ASP A 54 -24.28 21.95 -15.27
N SER A 55 -23.37 22.49 -14.45
CA SER A 55 -23.45 23.81 -13.79
C SER A 55 -22.12 24.15 -13.11
N ARG A 56 -21.51 25.27 -13.50
CA ARG A 56 -20.26 25.86 -12.97
C ARG A 56 -20.51 26.76 -11.73
N PRO A 57 -19.45 27.20 -11.02
CA PRO A 57 -19.36 27.13 -9.57
C PRO A 57 -19.66 28.45 -8.86
N ASN A 58 -19.95 28.37 -7.56
CA ASN A 58 -19.86 29.53 -6.67
C ASN A 58 -18.65 29.34 -5.75
N GLU A 59 -17.66 30.22 -5.90
CA GLU A 59 -16.50 30.34 -5.02
C GLU A 59 -16.95 30.87 -3.67
N SER A 60 -16.80 30.06 -2.62
CA SER A 60 -16.77 30.56 -1.25
C SER A 60 -15.49 30.06 -0.60
N LYS A 61 -14.74 31.02 -0.06
CA LYS A 61 -13.47 30.85 0.62
C LYS A 61 -13.66 29.93 1.82
N GLU A 62 -13.02 28.76 1.81
CA GLU A 62 -12.86 27.96 3.02
C GLU A 62 -11.66 28.50 3.80
N GLU A 63 -11.97 29.26 4.84
CA GLU A 63 -11.03 29.56 5.93
C GLU A 63 -10.67 28.26 6.67
N GLY A 64 -9.39 28.12 6.99
CA GLY A 64 -8.74 26.91 7.49
C GLY A 64 -9.54 26.12 8.52
N SER A 65 -10.20 25.06 8.07
CA SER A 65 -10.65 23.97 8.93
C SER A 65 -9.42 23.16 9.33
N GLN A 66 -9.01 23.26 10.59
CA GLN A 66 -8.08 22.30 11.18
C GLN A 66 -8.78 20.94 11.17
N ALA A 67 -8.46 20.11 10.17
CA ALA A 67 -9.04 18.78 10.03
C ALA A 67 -8.69 17.96 11.28
N THR A 68 -9.71 17.54 12.03
CA THR A 68 -9.54 16.62 13.15
C THR A 68 -8.96 15.30 12.62
N PRO A 69 -7.95 14.68 13.28
CA PRO A 69 -7.40 13.41 12.83
C PRO A 69 -8.51 12.36 12.73
N ALA A 70 -8.64 11.73 11.56
CA ALA A 70 -9.61 10.67 11.36
C ALA A 70 -9.27 9.47 12.25
N MET A 71 -10.25 9.00 13.02
CA MET A 71 -10.15 7.75 13.77
C MET A 71 -10.57 6.57 12.89
N PHE A 72 -10.03 5.39 13.16
CA PHE A 72 -10.46 4.15 12.49
C PHE A 72 -11.83 3.70 13.00
N SER A 73 -12.60 3.02 12.15
CA SER A 73 -13.91 2.49 12.51
C SER A 73 -13.78 1.32 13.51
N GLU A 74 -14.50 1.39 14.63
CA GLU A 74 -14.40 0.39 15.72
C GLU A 74 -15.11 -0.95 15.41
N GLY A 75 -15.95 -1.00 14.38
CA GLY A 75 -16.82 -2.15 14.07
C GLY A 75 -16.28 -3.17 13.07
N ILE A 76 -15.15 -2.89 12.42
CA ILE A 76 -14.60 -3.77 11.37
C ILE A 76 -13.34 -4.45 11.90
N SER A 77 -13.40 -5.78 12.07
CA SER A 77 -12.25 -6.57 12.54
C SER A 77 -11.41 -7.11 11.38
N LEU A 78 -10.14 -7.43 11.67
CA LEU A 78 -9.27 -8.12 10.71
C LEU A 78 -9.83 -9.49 10.29
N GLU A 79 -10.50 -10.18 11.21
CA GLU A 79 -11.14 -11.47 10.90
C GLU A 79 -12.32 -11.30 9.95
N GLN A 80 -13.13 -10.25 10.14
CA GLN A 80 -14.22 -9.92 9.21
C GLN A 80 -13.69 -9.68 7.80
N LEU A 81 -12.64 -8.86 7.66
CA LEU A 81 -12.00 -8.62 6.36
C LEU A 81 -11.41 -9.90 5.76
N ARG A 82 -10.76 -10.74 6.57
CA ARG A 82 -10.22 -12.02 6.11
C ARG A 82 -11.31 -12.94 5.54
N ILE A 83 -12.47 -13.00 6.19
CA ILE A 83 -13.64 -13.78 5.73
C ILE A 83 -14.15 -13.21 4.41
N GLU A 84 -14.40 -11.90 4.33
CA GLU A 84 -14.90 -11.25 3.11
C GLU A 84 -13.95 -11.46 1.92
N LEU A 85 -12.64 -11.35 2.13
CA LEU A 85 -11.64 -11.62 1.09
C LEU A 85 -11.62 -13.09 0.66
N ALA A 86 -11.84 -14.02 1.59
CA ALA A 86 -11.88 -15.44 1.28
C ALA A 86 -13.10 -15.80 0.44
N GLU A 87 -14.28 -15.29 0.78
CA GLU A 87 -15.49 -15.51 -0.02
C GLU A 87 -15.37 -14.80 -1.38
N PHE A 88 -14.87 -13.56 -1.42
CA PHE A 88 -14.63 -12.84 -2.68
C PHE A 88 -13.75 -13.62 -3.66
N ALA A 89 -12.65 -14.22 -3.15
CA ALA A 89 -11.75 -15.04 -3.95
C ALA A 89 -12.39 -16.36 -4.39
N LYS A 90 -13.15 -17.00 -3.50
CA LYS A 90 -13.82 -18.29 -3.75
C LYS A 90 -14.93 -18.17 -4.79
N GLU A 91 -15.74 -17.11 -4.74
CA GLU A 91 -16.77 -16.81 -5.75
C GLU A 91 -16.21 -16.70 -7.17
N ARG A 92 -14.93 -16.33 -7.30
CA ARG A 92 -14.24 -16.13 -8.58
C ARG A 92 -13.32 -17.29 -8.94
N ASP A 93 -13.28 -18.34 -8.12
CA ASP A 93 -12.34 -19.46 -8.23
C ASP A 93 -10.87 -19.00 -8.28
N TRP A 94 -10.53 -17.93 -7.56
CA TRP A 94 -9.18 -17.35 -7.58
C TRP A 94 -8.21 -18.00 -6.60
N ASP A 95 -8.68 -18.91 -5.78
CA ASP A 95 -7.84 -19.58 -4.80
C ASP A 95 -6.72 -20.41 -5.42
N GLN A 96 -6.88 -20.85 -6.67
CA GLN A 96 -5.83 -21.49 -7.47
C GLN A 96 -4.65 -20.55 -7.77
N PHE A 97 -4.86 -19.23 -7.82
CA PHE A 97 -3.82 -18.23 -8.09
C PHE A 97 -3.21 -17.65 -6.80
N HIS A 98 -3.86 -17.86 -5.65
CA HIS A 98 -3.48 -17.33 -4.33
C HIS A 98 -2.47 -18.20 -3.58
N ALA A 99 -1.43 -18.68 -4.27
CA ALA A 99 -0.26 -19.24 -3.60
C ALA A 99 0.50 -18.14 -2.85
N PRO A 100 1.14 -18.42 -1.68
CA PRO A 100 1.83 -17.40 -0.88
C PRO A 100 2.83 -16.55 -1.66
N ARG A 101 3.64 -17.16 -2.55
CA ARG A 101 4.58 -16.43 -3.41
C ARG A 101 3.88 -15.43 -4.33
N ASN A 102 2.76 -15.81 -4.93
CA ASN A 102 2.04 -14.95 -5.86
C ASN A 102 1.43 -13.76 -5.11
N LEU A 103 0.85 -14.00 -3.93
CA LEU A 103 0.30 -12.95 -3.07
C LEU A 103 1.39 -11.98 -2.59
N ALA A 104 2.57 -12.48 -2.23
CA ALA A 104 3.70 -11.63 -1.84
C ALA A 104 4.17 -10.72 -2.99
N LEU A 105 4.14 -11.22 -4.22
CA LEU A 105 4.53 -10.43 -5.38
C LEU A 105 3.43 -9.45 -5.83
N ALA A 106 2.16 -9.82 -5.68
CA ALA A 106 1.05 -8.89 -5.86
C ALA A 106 1.13 -7.74 -4.83
N LEU A 107 1.38 -8.06 -3.56
CA LEU A 107 1.63 -7.07 -2.51
C LEU A 107 2.76 -6.08 -2.86
N VAL A 108 3.85 -6.57 -3.46
CA VAL A 108 4.93 -5.68 -3.94
C VAL A 108 4.45 -4.74 -5.04
N GLY A 109 3.57 -5.21 -5.94
CA GLY A 109 2.93 -4.38 -6.96
C GLY A 109 2.15 -3.22 -6.34
N GLU A 110 1.25 -3.53 -5.41
CA GLU A 110 0.41 -2.51 -4.74
C GLU A 110 1.25 -1.52 -3.91
N VAL A 111 2.35 -1.96 -3.32
CA VAL A 111 3.31 -1.05 -2.65
C VAL A 111 3.94 -0.08 -3.67
N GLY A 112 4.19 -0.54 -4.90
CA GLY A 112 4.62 0.32 -6.01
C GLY A 112 3.58 1.38 -6.35
N GLU A 113 2.33 1.00 -6.55
CA GLU A 113 1.22 1.92 -6.85
C GLU A 113 1.00 2.94 -5.71
N LEU A 114 1.12 2.49 -4.46
CA LEU A 114 1.14 3.37 -3.29
C LEU A 114 2.29 4.38 -3.35
N CYS A 115 3.50 3.97 -3.74
CA CYS A 115 4.63 4.87 -3.89
C CYS A 115 4.42 5.90 -5.02
N GLU A 116 3.75 5.53 -6.11
CA GLU A 116 3.44 6.44 -7.21
C GLU A 116 2.55 7.62 -6.78
N CYS A 117 1.73 7.45 -5.74
CA CYS A 117 0.96 8.56 -5.16
C CYS A 117 1.86 9.69 -4.63
N PHE A 118 3.11 9.40 -4.26
CA PHE A 118 4.05 10.33 -3.64
C PHE A 118 5.26 10.68 -4.51
N GLN A 119 5.56 9.91 -5.57
CA GLN A 119 6.83 10.00 -6.30
C GLN A 119 7.21 11.41 -6.81
N TRP A 120 6.22 12.26 -7.11
CA TRP A 120 6.42 13.64 -7.59
C TRP A 120 5.98 14.71 -6.57
N LYS A 121 5.74 14.30 -5.33
CA LYS A 121 5.45 15.20 -4.22
C LYS A 121 6.77 15.43 -3.46
N GLY A 122 7.05 16.68 -3.13
CA GLY A 122 8.16 17.00 -2.22
C GLY A 122 7.85 16.54 -0.80
N GLU A 123 8.26 17.31 0.20
CA GLU A 123 7.76 17.08 1.56
C GLU A 123 6.23 17.22 1.59
N VAL A 124 5.56 16.22 2.15
CA VAL A 124 4.10 16.15 2.23
C VAL A 124 3.70 16.35 3.69
N GLU A 125 2.88 17.37 3.93
CA GLU A 125 2.36 17.66 5.26
C GLU A 125 1.32 16.62 5.72
N GLU A 126 1.26 16.40 7.03
CA GLU A 126 0.23 15.57 7.66
C GLU A 126 -1.17 16.05 7.28
N GLY A 127 -2.09 15.12 7.02
CA GLY A 127 -3.46 15.45 6.60
C GLY A 127 -3.58 15.86 5.13
N LEU A 128 -2.47 15.90 4.38
CA LEU A 128 -2.41 16.12 2.93
C LEU A 128 -3.07 17.43 2.44
N PRO A 129 -2.86 18.59 3.10
CA PRO A 129 -3.48 19.84 2.70
C PRO A 129 -3.17 20.17 1.23
N GLY A 130 -4.16 20.67 0.49
CA GLY A 130 -4.02 20.98 -0.93
C GLY A 130 -4.03 19.78 -1.89
N TRP A 131 -4.10 18.53 -1.40
CA TRP A 131 -4.34 17.38 -2.26
C TRP A 131 -5.77 17.39 -2.77
N SER A 132 -5.94 17.25 -4.09
CA SER A 132 -7.26 17.10 -4.70
C SER A 132 -7.94 15.80 -4.25
N GLU A 133 -9.27 15.80 -4.24
CA GLU A 133 -10.06 14.62 -3.84
C GLU A 133 -9.72 13.39 -4.66
N LYS A 134 -9.41 13.57 -5.95
CA LYS A 134 -8.94 12.49 -6.83
C LYS A 134 -7.66 11.83 -6.31
N HIS A 135 -6.66 12.61 -5.90
CA HIS A 135 -5.41 12.05 -5.37
C HIS A 135 -5.61 11.41 -3.99
N ARG A 136 -6.44 12.01 -3.13
CA ARG A 136 -6.80 11.42 -1.83
C ARG A 136 -7.51 10.08 -1.98
N THR A 137 -8.43 10.00 -2.94
CA THR A 137 -9.14 8.76 -3.27
C THR A 137 -8.18 7.71 -3.81
N ALA A 138 -7.28 8.06 -4.74
CA ALA A 138 -6.28 7.12 -5.26
C ALA A 138 -5.40 6.57 -4.13
N LEU A 139 -4.80 7.44 -3.32
CA LEU A 139 -4.01 7.03 -2.15
C LEU A 139 -4.80 6.09 -1.22
N LYS A 140 -6.08 6.39 -0.98
CA LYS A 140 -6.94 5.54 -0.14
C LYS A 140 -7.12 4.13 -0.74
N GLN A 141 -7.22 4.00 -2.07
CA GLN A 141 -7.31 2.70 -2.73
C GLN A 141 -6.00 1.93 -2.56
N GLU A 142 -4.85 2.53 -2.88
CA GLU A 142 -3.57 1.82 -2.83
C GLU A 142 -3.19 1.39 -1.40
N VAL A 143 -3.49 2.22 -0.39
CA VAL A 143 -3.33 1.83 1.02
C VAL A 143 -4.22 0.63 1.36
N ALA A 144 -5.46 0.62 0.86
CA ALA A 144 -6.37 -0.50 1.08
C ALA A 144 -5.87 -1.77 0.37
N ASP A 145 -5.40 -1.68 -0.87
CA ASP A 145 -4.94 -2.84 -1.64
C ASP A 145 -3.71 -3.50 -0.99
N VAL A 146 -2.72 -2.71 -0.58
CA VAL A 146 -1.57 -3.20 0.22
C VAL A 146 -2.05 -3.95 1.47
N PHE A 147 -3.01 -3.37 2.19
CA PHE A 147 -3.53 -3.97 3.41
C PHE A 147 -4.30 -5.29 3.15
N LEU A 148 -5.15 -5.31 2.12
CA LEU A 148 -5.95 -6.47 1.75
C LEU A 148 -5.08 -7.64 1.29
N TYR A 149 -4.04 -7.40 0.48
CA TYR A 149 -3.08 -8.45 0.11
C TYR A 149 -2.27 -8.95 1.31
N LEU A 150 -1.90 -8.08 2.26
CA LEU A 150 -1.22 -8.51 3.47
C LEU A 150 -2.11 -9.43 4.33
N ILE A 151 -3.41 -9.11 4.47
CA ILE A 151 -4.38 -9.98 5.15
C ILE A 151 -4.47 -11.33 4.41
N ARG A 152 -4.62 -11.31 3.08
CA ARG A 152 -4.76 -12.54 2.29
C ARG A 152 -3.53 -13.43 2.38
N LEU A 153 -2.35 -12.84 2.27
CA LEU A 153 -1.06 -13.51 2.42
C LEU A 153 -0.95 -14.14 3.81
N SER A 154 -1.24 -13.38 4.86
CA SER A 154 -1.20 -13.86 6.24
C SER A 154 -2.11 -15.06 6.45
N HIS A 155 -3.34 -15.01 5.90
CA HIS A 155 -4.28 -16.12 5.95
C HIS A 155 -3.74 -17.37 5.25
N LYS A 156 -3.18 -17.24 4.03
CA LYS A 156 -2.60 -18.38 3.28
C LYS A 156 -1.32 -18.92 3.93
N CYS A 157 -0.67 -18.15 4.78
CA CYS A 157 0.49 -18.57 5.58
C CYS A 157 0.13 -19.04 6.99
N HIS A 158 -1.16 -19.07 7.35
CA HIS A 158 -1.64 -19.41 8.70
C HIS A 158 -1.04 -18.53 9.82
N ILE A 159 -0.90 -17.24 9.52
CA ILE A 159 -0.41 -16.23 10.47
C ILE A 159 -1.62 -15.53 11.09
N ASP A 160 -1.72 -15.57 12.42
CA ASP A 160 -2.59 -14.68 13.18
C ASP A 160 -2.00 -13.26 13.15
N LEU A 161 -2.39 -12.50 12.13
CA LEU A 161 -1.85 -11.17 11.85
C LEU A 161 -2.04 -10.17 13.01
N PRO A 162 -3.23 -10.02 13.63
CA PRO A 162 -3.37 -9.14 14.78
C PRO A 162 -2.43 -9.52 15.93
N LYS A 163 -2.34 -10.81 16.27
CA LYS A 163 -1.45 -11.28 17.33
C LYS A 163 0.02 -11.03 16.98
N ALA A 164 0.44 -11.35 15.76
CA ALA A 164 1.80 -11.13 15.29
C ALA A 164 2.19 -9.64 15.33
N ALA A 165 1.25 -8.74 15.02
CA ALA A 165 1.48 -7.30 15.13
C ALA A 165 1.70 -6.85 16.58
N LEU A 166 0.90 -7.34 17.54
CA LEU A 166 1.06 -7.03 18.97
C LEU A 166 2.38 -7.58 19.53
N GLU A 167 2.74 -8.82 19.19
CA GLU A 167 4.02 -9.41 19.55
C GLU A 167 5.18 -8.59 18.98
N LYS A 168 5.07 -8.16 17.73
CA LYS A 168 6.10 -7.33 17.08
C LYS A 168 6.24 -5.96 17.73
N LEU A 169 5.15 -5.34 18.16
CA LEU A 169 5.17 -4.08 18.92
C LEU A 169 5.90 -4.25 20.25
N ALA A 170 5.65 -5.33 20.99
CA ALA A 170 6.35 -5.60 22.26
C ALA A 170 7.87 -5.78 22.03
N VAL A 171 8.26 -6.53 21.00
CA VAL A 171 9.68 -6.67 20.60
C VAL A 171 10.29 -5.32 20.23
N ASN A 172 9.58 -4.48 19.47
CA ASN A 172 10.08 -3.17 19.09
C ASN A 172 10.21 -2.23 20.30
N ALA A 173 9.28 -2.25 21.26
CA ALA A 173 9.36 -1.45 22.48
C ALA A 173 10.58 -1.81 23.33
N ALA A 174 10.90 -3.10 23.44
CA ALA A 174 12.12 -3.56 24.12
C ALA A 174 13.39 -3.13 23.38
N LYS A 175 13.36 -3.14 22.04
CA LYS A 175 14.48 -2.75 21.17
C LYS A 175 14.73 -1.24 21.15
N TYR A 176 13.70 -0.43 21.36
CA TYR A 176 13.76 1.03 21.34
C TYR A 176 13.13 1.62 22.61
N PRO A 177 13.80 1.54 23.78
CA PRO A 177 13.26 2.06 25.03
C PRO A 177 13.02 3.57 24.96
N ALA A 178 11.82 4.02 25.32
CA ALA A 178 11.40 5.42 25.19
C ALA A 178 12.37 6.42 25.84
N GLY A 179 12.98 6.07 26.98
CA GLY A 179 13.96 6.92 27.66
C GLY A 179 15.27 7.13 26.91
N LEU A 180 15.61 6.24 25.96
CA LEU A 180 16.85 6.29 25.18
C LEU A 180 16.64 6.84 23.77
N VAL A 181 15.43 6.67 23.20
CA VAL A 181 15.16 6.96 21.79
C VAL A 181 14.31 8.22 21.57
N ARG A 182 13.89 8.91 22.63
CA ARG A 182 13.04 10.11 22.52
C ARG A 182 13.68 11.17 21.63
N GLY A 183 13.02 11.52 20.53
CA GLY A 183 13.50 12.53 19.56
C GLY A 183 14.69 12.08 18.70
N SER A 184 15.00 10.78 18.64
CA SER A 184 16.14 10.24 17.89
C SER A 184 15.74 9.04 17.04
N SER A 185 16.00 9.08 15.73
CA SER A 185 15.77 7.99 14.76
C SER A 185 16.97 7.06 14.58
N ARG A 186 17.96 7.14 15.49
CA ARG A 186 19.21 6.37 15.38
C ARG A 186 18.94 4.87 15.45
N LYS A 187 19.79 4.07 14.81
CA LYS A 187 19.67 2.60 14.87
C LYS A 187 19.90 2.14 16.31
N TYR A 188 19.17 1.11 16.75
CA TYR A 188 19.23 0.59 18.11
C TYR A 188 20.64 0.18 18.57
N THR A 189 21.53 -0.16 17.63
CA THR A 189 22.95 -0.46 17.84
C THR A 189 23.77 0.74 18.31
N GLU A 190 23.20 1.95 18.29
CA GLU A 190 23.87 3.20 18.66
C GLU A 190 23.44 3.75 20.02
N TYR A 191 22.46 3.12 20.69
CA TYR A 191 22.09 3.50 22.06
C TYR A 191 22.96 2.70 23.03
N THR A 192 24.00 3.33 23.57
CA THR A 192 24.77 2.79 24.68
C THR A 192 23.99 2.92 25.97
N VAL A 193 23.82 1.81 26.69
CA VAL A 193 23.40 1.83 28.09
C VAL A 193 24.53 2.53 28.87
N PRO A 194 24.26 3.59 29.66
CA PRO A 194 25.28 4.14 30.54
C PRO A 194 25.68 3.03 31.51
N ALA A 195 26.96 2.66 31.52
CA ALA A 195 27.48 1.80 32.57
C ALA A 195 27.29 2.54 33.91
N GLY A 196 26.45 1.98 34.77
CA GLY A 196 26.32 2.42 36.16
C GLY A 196 27.54 2.03 36.99
#